data_AF-A0A355E0U8-F1
#
_entry.id   AF-A0A355E0U8-F1
#
_cell.length_a   1.000
_cell.length_b   1.000
_cell.length_c   1.000
_cell.angle_alpha   90.00
_cell.angle_beta   90.00
_cell.angle_gamma   90.00
#
_symmetry.space_group_name_H-M   'P 1'
#
loop_
_entity.id
_entity.type
_entity.pdbx_description
1 polymer ?
#
loop_
_entity_poly.entity_id
_entity_poly.type
_entity_poly.pdbx_seq_one_letter_code
_entity_poly.pdbx_strand_id
1 'polypeptide(L)'
;MPVRDIAESSGERGAALAELLVSILILAFAISAVAGVMFTTKLRASASEDQEAAVRHVDMLLQDLRNYVTADTSPIPEAPGAPAWHLPSDQSCVACWALSSGVHDVTPRLPAALRDPPRSGRLTYTVTDVVMNGETLPQVTAELRWDRVRQ
;
A
#
# COMPACT_ATOMS: atom_id res chain seq x y z
N MET A 1 -56.78 -63.73 11.75
CA MET A 1 -56.39 -62.46 12.37
C MET A 1 -54.95 -62.16 11.95
N PRO A 2 -54.67 -61.09 11.19
CA PRO A 2 -53.30 -60.81 10.74
C PRO A 2 -52.53 -60.04 11.82
N VAL A 3 -51.34 -60.53 12.14
CA VAL A 3 -50.33 -59.87 12.96
C VAL A 3 -49.71 -58.77 12.09
N ARG A 4 -49.83 -57.51 12.51
CA ARG A 4 -49.22 -56.36 11.85
C ARG A 4 -47.76 -56.25 12.27
N ASP A 5 -46.87 -56.28 11.29
CA ASP A 5 -45.45 -55.99 11.43
C ASP A 5 -45.24 -54.54 11.91
N ILE A 6 -44.59 -54.40 13.07
CA ILE A 6 -44.09 -53.13 13.60
C ILE A 6 -42.56 -53.20 13.51
N ALA A 7 -42.01 -53.08 12.31
CA ALA A 7 -40.56 -53.15 12.11
C ALA A 7 -39.99 -52.16 11.09
N GLU A 8 -40.77 -51.16 10.63
CA GLU A 8 -40.38 -50.33 9.48
C GLU A 8 -40.43 -48.81 9.72
N SER A 9 -40.23 -48.32 10.96
CA SER A 9 -40.16 -46.85 11.21
C SER A 9 -38.81 -46.33 11.70
N SER A 10 -37.87 -47.23 12.05
CA SER A 10 -36.54 -46.81 12.53
C SER A 10 -35.57 -46.44 11.40
N GLY A 11 -35.76 -47.00 10.19
CA GLY A 11 -34.93 -46.70 9.02
C GLY A 11 -35.15 -45.29 8.45
N GLU A 12 -36.41 -44.84 8.41
CA GLU A 12 -36.79 -43.54 7.85
C GLU A 12 -36.31 -42.37 8.73
N ARG A 13 -36.35 -42.54 10.06
CA ARG A 13 -35.86 -41.52 11.01
C ARG A 13 -34.34 -41.37 10.98
N GLY A 14 -33.62 -42.47 10.76
CA GLY A 14 -32.16 -42.46 10.60
C GLY A 14 -31.72 -41.81 9.29
N ALA A 15 -32.46 -42.06 8.21
CA ALA A 15 -32.24 -41.42 6.91
C ALA A 15 -32.47 -39.90 6.95
N ALA A 16 -33.55 -39.45 7.60
CA ALA A 16 -33.86 -38.02 7.72
C ALA A 16 -32.83 -37.24 8.56
N LEU A 17 -32.29 -37.87 9.63
CA LEU A 17 -31.20 -37.29 10.42
C LEU A 17 -29.91 -37.18 9.62
N ALA A 18 -29.56 -38.22 8.86
CA ALA A 18 -28.37 -38.19 8.00
C ALA A 18 -28.48 -37.12 6.90
N GLU A 19 -29.65 -37.00 6.27
CA GLU A 19 -29.92 -35.99 5.24
C GLU A 19 -29.82 -34.55 5.78
N LEU A 20 -30.34 -34.31 6.99
CA LEU A 20 -30.27 -33.00 7.64
C LEU A 20 -28.82 -32.63 7.99
N LEU A 21 -28.03 -33.59 8.48
CA LEU A 21 -26.61 -33.37 8.78
C LEU A 21 -25.81 -33.08 7.51
N VAL A 22 -26.06 -33.83 6.43
CA VAL A 22 -25.41 -33.58 5.13
C VAL A 22 -25.79 -32.20 4.59
N SER A 23 -27.07 -31.82 4.70
CA SER A 23 -27.55 -30.50 4.25
C SER A 23 -26.89 -29.35 5.01
N ILE A 24 -26.78 -29.46 6.33
CA ILE A 24 -26.11 -28.45 7.17
C ILE A 24 -24.62 -28.36 6.81
N LEU A 25 -23.97 -29.50 6.57
CA LEU A 25 -22.55 -29.53 6.24
C LEU A 25 -22.25 -28.91 4.88
N ILE A 26 -23.10 -29.17 3.88
CA ILE A 26 -23.02 -28.53 2.55
C ILE A 26 -23.27 -27.03 2.68
N LEU A 27 -24.28 -26.61 3.44
CA LEU A 27 -24.59 -25.19 3.63
C LEU A 27 -23.46 -24.44 4.33
N ALA A 28 -22.87 -25.04 5.38
CA ALA A 28 -21.72 -24.48 6.08
C ALA A 28 -20.54 -24.30 5.12
N PHE A 29 -20.26 -25.31 4.29
CA PHE A 29 -19.17 -25.24 3.31
C PHE A 29 -19.41 -24.16 2.26
N ALA A 30 -20.63 -24.02 1.76
CA ALA A 30 -21.01 -22.99 0.80
C ALA A 30 -20.81 -21.57 1.38
N ILE A 31 -21.24 -21.35 2.63
CA ILE A 31 -21.07 -20.05 3.31
C ILE A 31 -19.58 -19.73 3.51
N SER A 32 -18.78 -20.69 3.96
CA SER A 32 -17.34 -20.50 4.15
C SER A 32 -16.62 -20.17 2.84
N ALA A 33 -17.00 -20.81 1.73
CA ALA A 33 -16.42 -20.52 0.41
C ALA A 33 -16.71 -19.08 -0.05
N VAL A 34 -17.96 -18.62 0.09
CA VAL A 34 -18.36 -17.25 -0.29
C VAL A 34 -17.64 -16.21 0.58
N ALA A 35 -17.57 -16.45 1.89
CA ALA A 35 -16.86 -15.58 2.82
C ALA A 35 -15.36 -15.47 2.50
N GLY A 36 -14.71 -16.59 2.17
CA GLY A 36 -13.30 -16.62 1.78
C GLY A 36 -13.00 -15.80 0.52
N VAL A 37 -13.88 -15.89 -0.49
CA VAL A 37 -13.76 -15.10 -1.73
C VAL A 37 -13.92 -13.61 -1.43
N MET A 38 -14.96 -13.21 -0.69
CA MET A 38 -15.20 -11.81 -0.35
C MET A 38 -14.06 -11.18 0.47
N PHE A 39 -13.48 -11.93 1.41
CA PHE A 39 -12.35 -11.45 2.19
C PHE A 39 -11.11 -11.25 1.32
N THR A 40 -10.83 -12.20 0.43
CA THR A 40 -9.70 -12.12 -0.51
C THR A 40 -9.84 -10.93 -1.46
N THR A 41 -11.05 -10.67 -1.98
CA THR A 41 -11.28 -9.53 -2.88
C THR A 41 -11.13 -8.19 -2.16
N LYS A 42 -11.64 -8.05 -0.92
CA LYS A 42 -11.48 -6.81 -0.14
C LYS A 42 -10.02 -6.51 0.23
N LEU A 43 -9.26 -7.54 0.59
CA LEU A 43 -7.83 -7.38 0.87
C LEU A 43 -7.05 -6.95 -0.39
N ARG A 44 -7.38 -7.51 -1.55
CA ARG A 44 -6.73 -7.11 -2.82
C ARG A 44 -7.14 -5.71 -3.28
N ALA A 45 -8.41 -5.34 -3.15
CA ALA A 45 -8.90 -4.01 -3.55
C ALA A 45 -8.25 -2.91 -2.71
N SER A 46 -8.24 -3.04 -1.38
CA SER A 46 -7.60 -2.06 -0.51
C SER A 46 -6.08 -1.93 -0.73
N ALA A 47 -5.38 -3.05 -0.96
CA ALA A 47 -3.97 -3.01 -1.32
C ALA A 47 -3.72 -2.31 -2.67
N SER A 48 -4.64 -2.49 -3.64
CA SER A 48 -4.55 -1.84 -4.95
C SER A 48 -4.78 -0.33 -4.89
N GLU A 49 -5.77 0.13 -4.11
CA GLU A 49 -6.06 1.56 -3.94
C GLU A 49 -4.91 2.30 -3.27
N ASP A 50 -4.34 1.70 -2.20
CA ASP A 50 -3.19 2.27 -1.50
C ASP A 50 -1.94 2.30 -2.39
N GLN A 51 -1.75 1.27 -3.23
CA GLN A 51 -0.66 1.24 -4.20
C GLN A 51 -0.83 2.30 -5.30
N GLU A 52 -2.05 2.53 -5.78
CA GLU A 52 -2.32 3.59 -6.76
C GLU A 52 -2.08 4.98 -6.15
N ALA A 53 -2.57 5.21 -4.92
CA ALA A 53 -2.32 6.45 -4.20
C ALA A 53 -0.82 6.67 -3.97
N ALA A 54 -0.10 5.63 -3.57
CA ALA A 54 1.35 5.64 -3.39
C ALA A 54 2.10 6.07 -4.65
N VAL A 55 1.80 5.44 -5.79
CA VAL A 55 2.44 5.76 -7.08
C VAL A 55 2.18 7.21 -7.46
N ARG A 56 0.95 7.71 -7.29
CA ARG A 56 0.64 9.12 -7.53
C ARG A 56 1.51 10.08 -6.70
N HIS A 57 1.73 9.77 -5.42
CA HIS A 57 2.58 10.62 -4.56
C HIS A 57 4.05 10.59 -4.97
N VAL A 58 4.56 9.44 -5.42
CA VAL A 58 5.91 9.33 -5.99
C VAL A 58 6.02 10.14 -7.27
N ASP A 59 5.04 10.05 -8.17
CA ASP A 59 5.04 10.80 -9.43
C ASP A 59 4.98 12.31 -9.20
N MET A 60 4.14 12.77 -8.27
CA MET A 60 4.08 14.19 -7.89
C MET A 60 5.42 14.68 -7.31
N LEU A 61 6.08 13.88 -6.47
CA LEU A 61 7.40 14.21 -5.94
C LEU A 61 8.44 14.34 -7.07
N LEU A 62 8.46 13.41 -8.02
CA LEU A 62 9.37 13.46 -9.16
C LEU A 62 9.09 14.65 -10.08
N GLN A 63 7.81 15.01 -10.26
CA GLN A 63 7.42 16.21 -11.01
C GLN A 63 7.91 17.48 -10.31
N ASP A 64 7.75 17.58 -9.00
CA ASP A 64 8.24 18.72 -8.23
C ASP A 64 9.76 18.84 -8.31
N LEU A 65 10.48 17.73 -8.16
CA LEU A 65 11.96 17.70 -8.22
C LEU A 65 12.52 18.16 -9.56
N ARG A 66 11.75 18.07 -10.66
CA ARG A 66 12.15 18.64 -11.96
C ARG A 66 12.30 20.16 -11.92
N ASN A 67 11.53 20.85 -11.08
CA ASN A 67 11.62 22.30 -10.93
C ASN A 67 12.90 22.75 -10.21
N TYR A 68 13.63 21.82 -9.59
CA TYR A 68 14.88 22.08 -8.89
C TYR A 68 16.12 21.77 -9.74
N VAL A 69 15.94 21.29 -10.97
CA VAL A 69 17.02 21.06 -11.93
C VAL A 69 17.47 22.40 -12.48
N THR A 70 18.61 22.89 -11.99
CA THR A 70 19.20 24.17 -12.37
C THR A 70 20.73 24.02 -12.46
N ALA A 71 21.36 24.84 -13.30
CA ALA A 71 22.82 24.97 -13.33
C ALA A 71 23.33 25.96 -12.26
N ASP A 72 22.45 26.79 -11.70
CA ASP A 72 22.79 27.80 -10.70
C ASP A 72 21.89 27.65 -9.46
N THR A 73 22.51 27.44 -8.31
CA THR A 73 21.86 27.28 -6.99
C THR A 73 21.92 28.57 -6.16
N SER A 74 22.33 29.69 -6.76
CA SER A 74 22.30 31.00 -6.11
C SER A 74 20.88 31.35 -5.65
N PRO A 75 20.72 31.95 -4.45
CA PRO A 75 19.40 32.29 -3.93
C PRO A 75 18.82 33.46 -4.74
N ILE A 76 17.98 33.15 -5.71
CA ILE A 76 17.21 34.12 -6.49
C ILE A 76 15.78 34.23 -5.92
N PRO A 77 15.10 35.39 -6.05
CA PRO A 77 13.77 35.58 -5.49
C PRO A 77 12.70 34.59 -6.00
N GLU A 78 12.91 34.02 -7.18
CA GLU A 78 11.98 33.09 -7.85
C GLU A 78 12.35 31.61 -7.64
N ALA A 79 13.41 31.32 -6.87
CA ALA A 79 13.85 29.96 -6.62
C ALA A 79 12.77 29.19 -5.82
N PRO A 80 12.47 27.94 -6.21
CA PRO A 80 11.48 27.13 -5.51
C PRO A 80 11.94 26.79 -4.09
N GLY A 81 11.01 26.79 -3.14
CA GLY A 81 11.28 26.42 -1.75
C GLY A 81 11.63 27.58 -0.81
N ALA A 82 11.65 27.27 0.48
CA ALA A 82 12.11 28.16 1.53
C ALA A 82 12.92 27.35 2.56
N PRO A 83 14.25 27.53 2.67
CA PRO A 83 15.09 28.47 1.91
C PRO A 83 15.14 28.18 0.40
N ALA A 84 15.65 29.12 -0.41
CA ALA A 84 15.73 28.94 -1.86
C ALA A 84 16.38 27.61 -2.25
N TRP A 85 15.79 26.93 -3.24
CA TRP A 85 16.19 25.62 -3.74
C TRP A 85 15.97 24.43 -2.79
N HIS A 86 15.33 24.65 -1.64
CA HIS A 86 14.97 23.58 -0.70
C HIS A 86 13.65 22.91 -1.11
N LEU A 87 13.58 21.59 -1.00
CA LEU A 87 12.31 20.88 -1.18
C LEU A 87 11.48 20.99 0.11
N PRO A 88 10.24 21.53 0.07
CA PRO A 88 9.39 21.58 1.23
C PRO A 88 9.16 20.18 1.82
N SER A 89 9.10 20.11 3.15
CA SER A 89 8.86 18.88 3.92
C SER A 89 9.98 17.84 3.87
N ASP A 90 11.17 18.20 3.37
CA ASP A 90 12.36 17.39 3.55
C ASP A 90 12.89 17.52 4.99
N GLN A 91 12.86 16.42 5.72
CA GLN A 91 13.30 16.33 7.11
C GLN A 91 14.76 15.93 7.26
N SER A 92 15.38 15.39 6.19
CA SER A 92 16.79 14.99 6.26
C SER A 92 17.71 16.18 6.44
N CYS A 93 17.31 17.35 5.93
CA CYS A 93 18.12 18.54 6.00
C CYS A 93 17.31 19.82 5.76
N VAL A 94 17.55 20.82 6.60
CA VAL A 94 16.72 22.04 6.72
C VAL A 94 17.04 23.12 5.66
N ALA A 95 18.25 23.10 5.09
CA ALA A 95 18.74 24.17 4.21
C ALA A 95 19.60 23.69 3.04
N CYS A 96 19.49 22.42 2.65
CA CYS A 96 20.15 21.90 1.46
C CYS A 96 19.29 22.16 0.24
N TRP A 97 20.01 22.23 -0.88
CA TRP A 97 19.43 22.07 -2.20
C TRP A 97 18.72 20.73 -2.32
N ALA A 98 17.51 20.73 -2.89
CA ALA A 98 16.69 19.55 -3.13
C ALA A 98 17.39 18.44 -3.95
N LEU A 99 18.40 18.79 -4.76
CA LEU A 99 19.17 17.81 -5.55
C LEU A 99 20.58 17.60 -5.00
N SER A 100 20.83 17.91 -3.72
CA SER A 100 22.09 17.56 -3.09
C SER A 100 22.23 16.04 -2.97
N SER A 101 23.42 15.51 -3.22
CA SER A 101 23.67 14.07 -3.09
C SER A 101 23.40 13.56 -1.68
N GLY A 102 22.66 12.47 -1.58
CA GLY A 102 22.25 11.89 -0.29
C GLY A 102 20.85 11.30 -0.31
N VAL A 103 20.37 10.95 0.88
CA VAL A 103 19.03 10.39 1.12
C VAL A 103 18.19 11.44 1.85
N HIS A 104 17.02 11.72 1.28
CA HIS A 104 16.12 12.75 1.71
C HIS A 104 14.78 12.16 2.14
N ASP A 105 14.37 12.45 3.38
CA ASP A 105 13.12 11.98 3.96
C ASP A 105 12.03 13.03 3.77
N VAL A 106 11.07 12.70 2.91
CA VAL A 106 9.92 13.54 2.60
C VAL A 106 8.61 12.87 3.00
N THR A 107 8.69 11.97 3.98
CA THR A 107 7.53 11.30 4.59
C THR A 107 6.40 12.26 4.97
N PRO A 108 6.64 13.51 5.45
CA PRO A 108 5.55 14.43 5.75
C PRO A 108 4.71 14.86 4.54
N ARG A 109 5.20 14.66 3.31
CA ARG A 109 4.43 14.91 2.07
C ARG A 109 3.32 13.88 1.84
N LEU A 110 3.39 12.73 2.51
CA LEU A 110 2.33 11.74 2.45
C LEU A 110 1.13 12.20 3.27
N PRO A 111 -0.10 11.90 2.80
CA PRO A 111 -1.29 12.08 3.62
C PRO A 111 -1.20 11.19 4.86
N ALA A 112 -1.77 11.66 5.97
CA ALA A 112 -1.78 10.96 7.26
C ALA A 112 -2.27 9.50 7.14
N ALA A 113 -3.25 9.24 6.28
CA ALA A 113 -3.79 7.91 6.02
C ALA A 113 -2.74 6.89 5.51
N LEU A 114 -1.72 7.35 4.78
CA LEU A 114 -0.63 6.49 4.30
C LEU A 114 0.56 6.51 5.26
N ARG A 115 0.83 7.65 5.91
CA ARG A 115 1.98 7.83 6.80
C ARG A 115 1.82 7.15 8.16
N ASP A 116 0.63 7.17 8.72
CA ASP A 116 0.39 6.77 10.10
C ASP A 116 -0.04 5.28 10.17
N PRO A 117 -0.03 4.63 11.35
CA PRO A 117 -0.52 3.26 11.50
C PRO A 117 -1.97 3.14 11.02
N PRO A 118 -2.35 2.04 10.33
CA PRO A 118 -1.63 0.78 10.23
C PRO A 118 -0.65 0.66 9.05
N ARG A 119 -0.59 1.65 8.15
CA ARG A 119 0.21 1.58 6.92
C ARG A 119 1.67 1.95 7.16
N SER A 120 1.91 2.93 8.02
CA SER A 120 3.25 3.36 8.42
C SER A 120 4.17 3.61 7.22
N GLY A 121 3.65 4.31 6.21
CA GLY A 121 4.38 4.63 4.99
C GLY A 121 5.53 5.60 5.22
N ARG A 122 6.63 5.38 4.50
CA ARG A 122 7.82 6.24 4.47
C ARG A 122 8.16 6.58 3.03
N LEU A 123 8.22 7.87 2.72
CA LEU A 123 8.57 8.37 1.38
C LEU A 123 9.95 9.00 1.44
N THR A 124 10.87 8.43 0.69
CA THR A 124 12.26 8.90 0.61
C THR A 124 12.67 9.07 -0.84
N TYR A 125 13.54 10.03 -1.14
CA TYR A 125 14.26 10.05 -2.41
C TYR A 125 15.77 10.06 -2.17
N THR A 126 16.50 9.47 -3.11
CA THR A 126 17.96 9.43 -3.09
C THR A 126 18.47 10.14 -4.33
N VAL A 127 19.46 11.01 -4.12
CA VAL A 127 20.17 11.69 -5.20
C VAL A 127 21.59 11.13 -5.27
N THR A 128 21.96 10.68 -6.46
CA THR A 128 23.30 10.18 -6.77
C THR A 128 23.89 10.96 -7.93
N ASP A 129 25.13 11.43 -7.77
CA ASP A 129 25.88 12.06 -8.85
C ASP A 129 26.30 11.00 -9.88
N VAL A 130 25.93 11.22 -11.14
CA VAL A 130 26.29 10.35 -12.26
C VAL A 130 27.02 11.18 -13.31
N VAL A 131 28.15 10.66 -13.79
CA VAL A 131 28.90 11.31 -14.87
C VAL A 131 28.34 10.86 -16.21
N MET A 132 27.76 11.79 -16.97
CA MET A 132 27.34 11.55 -18.36
C MET A 132 28.06 12.53 -19.28
N ASN A 133 28.73 12.03 -20.32
CA ASN A 133 29.46 12.84 -21.30
C ASN A 133 30.51 13.81 -20.68
N GLY A 134 31.08 13.46 -19.52
CA GLY A 134 32.05 14.30 -18.81
C GLY A 134 31.44 15.36 -17.90
N GLU A 135 30.12 15.44 -17.82
CA GLU A 135 29.39 16.31 -16.90
C GLU A 135 28.79 15.49 -15.74
N THR A 136 28.87 16.03 -14.52
CA THR A 136 28.23 15.43 -13.35
C THR A 136 26.79 15.90 -13.27
N LEU A 137 25.85 14.96 -13.31
CA LEU A 137 24.42 15.21 -13.27
C LEU A 137 23.78 14.48 -12.07
N PRO A 138 22.83 15.11 -11.36
CA PRO A 138 22.10 14.45 -10.29
C PRO A 138 21.09 13.45 -10.89
N GLN A 139 21.19 12.19 -10.50
CA GLN A 139 20.18 11.17 -10.75
C GLN A 139 19.32 10.98 -9.49
N VAL A 140 18.01 11.08 -9.65
CA VAL A 140 17.03 10.97 -8.56
C VAL A 140 16.31 9.63 -8.63
N THR A 141 16.20 8.94 -7.49
CA THR A 141 15.35 7.76 -7.31
C THR A 141 14.44 7.97 -6.11
N ALA A 142 13.13 7.84 -6.29
CA ALA A 142 12.15 7.98 -5.23
C ALA A 142 11.55 6.62 -4.85
N GLU A 143 11.33 6.39 -3.57
CA GLU A 143 10.81 5.14 -3.02
C GLU A 143 9.77 5.43 -1.94
N LEU A 144 8.63 4.74 -2.03
CA LEU A 144 7.69 4.61 -0.93
C LEU A 144 7.78 3.19 -0.36
N ARG A 145 8.08 3.07 0.93
CA ARG A 145 8.12 1.80 1.66
C ARG A 145 7.04 1.77 2.74
N TRP A 146 6.55 0.56 3.05
CA TRP A 146 5.61 0.33 4.13
C TRP A 146 6.32 -0.37 5.28
N ASP A 147 6.45 0.29 6.44
CA ASP A 147 7.00 -0.35 7.62
C ASP A 147 5.93 -1.28 8.21
N ARG A 148 6.16 -2.59 8.13
CA ARG A 148 5.27 -3.55 8.80
C ARG A 148 5.38 -3.33 10.30
N VAL A 149 4.34 -2.77 10.91
CA VAL A 149 4.19 -2.80 12.37
C VAL A 149 4.02 -4.28 12.74
N ARG A 150 5.03 -4.88 13.37
CA ARG A 150 4.86 -6.22 13.97
C ARG A 150 3.79 -6.07 15.05
N GLN A 151 2.61 -6.64 14.78
CA GLN A 151 1.59 -6.87 15.80
C GLN A 151 1.94 -8.12 16.60
#